data_AF-A0A965D4E9-F1
#
_entry.id   AF-A0A965D4E9-F1
#
_cell.length_a   1.000
_cell.length_b   1.000
_cell.length_c   1.000
_cell.angle_alpha   90.00
_cell.angle_beta   90.00
_cell.angle_gamma   90.00
#
_symmetry.space_group_name_H-M   'P 1'
#
loop_
_entity.id
_entity.type
_entity.pdbx_description
1 polymer ?
#
loop_
_entity_poly.entity_id
_entity_poly.type
_entity_poly.pdbx_seq_one_letter_code
_entity_poly.pdbx_strand_id
1 'polypeptide(L)'
;MTTINTNVKALFVRNALQANEASLTSAMQQLSTGKRINSAKDDAVGLAISTRMTQQIRALDQAVRNANDAISMVQTTEGATQEITTMLQRMRELAIQAMNDTNANDQRSYLDLEFQQLKQQIVQISSNTEWNGFPILNGTAGQQVGPVPVFKTVANGQLSTDLTYAAGGITTSNAGTIATGGTGTLAKSGSLAMTVAATGTAVNATLTMEDGNQITFAGSFSNKIITFTN
;
A
#
# COMPACT_ATOMS: atom_id res chain seq x y z
N MET A 1 61.50 9.57 -62.37
CA MET A 1 62.36 8.90 -61.37
C MET A 1 61.61 7.69 -60.82
N THR A 2 62.11 6.48 -61.10
CA THR A 2 61.68 5.23 -60.47
C THR A 2 62.47 5.05 -59.18
N THR A 3 61.87 5.39 -58.04
CA THR A 3 62.47 5.18 -56.72
C THR A 3 62.34 3.71 -56.31
N ILE A 4 63.49 3.04 -56.08
CA ILE A 4 63.55 1.60 -55.76
C ILE A 4 63.34 1.35 -54.24
N ASN A 5 63.66 2.32 -53.38
CA ASN A 5 63.60 2.16 -51.92
C ASN A 5 62.20 2.31 -51.28
N THR A 6 61.24 2.95 -51.95
CA THR A 6 59.86 3.08 -51.45
C THR A 6 58.89 2.89 -52.60
N ASN A 7 58.22 1.73 -52.60
CA ASN A 7 57.22 1.40 -53.61
C ASN A 7 55.84 1.93 -53.18
N VAL A 8 55.51 3.13 -53.64
CA VAL A 8 54.23 3.79 -53.34
C VAL A 8 53.02 2.98 -53.83
N LYS A 9 53.14 2.25 -54.96
CA LYS A 9 52.07 1.36 -55.44
C LYS A 9 51.83 0.19 -54.50
N ALA A 10 52.90 -0.42 -53.97
CA ALA A 10 52.78 -1.49 -52.98
C ALA A 10 52.19 -1.00 -51.66
N LEU A 11 52.53 0.22 -51.23
CA LEU A 11 51.95 0.84 -50.03
C LEU A 11 50.45 1.10 -50.19
N PHE A 12 50.03 1.56 -51.37
CA PHE A 12 48.61 1.75 -51.71
C PHE A 12 47.84 0.42 -51.69
N VAL A 13 48.38 -0.63 -52.32
CA VAL A 13 47.77 -1.97 -52.30
C VAL A 13 47.68 -2.52 -50.87
N ARG A 14 48.69 -2.32 -50.04
CA ARG A 14 48.68 -2.73 -48.63
C ARG A 14 47.59 -2.02 -47.82
N ASN A 15 47.42 -0.71 -48.00
CA ASN A 15 46.34 0.03 -47.34
C ASN A 15 44.95 -0.42 -47.80
N ALA A 16 44.78 -0.72 -49.09
CA ALA A 16 43.51 -1.24 -49.63
C ALA A 16 43.21 -2.67 -49.11
N LEU A 17 44.22 -3.53 -48.98
CA LEU A 17 44.08 -4.85 -48.37
C LEU A 17 43.67 -4.74 -46.90
N GLN A 18 44.29 -3.83 -46.13
CA GLN A 18 43.95 -3.62 -44.72
C GLN A 18 42.49 -3.18 -44.53
N ALA A 19 41.96 -2.31 -45.41
CA ALA A 19 40.55 -1.92 -45.38
C ALA A 19 39.59 -3.09 -45.70
N ASN A 20 39.97 -3.95 -46.66
CA ASN A 20 39.23 -5.17 -46.99
C ASN A 20 39.23 -6.18 -45.85
N GLU A 21 40.38 -6.38 -45.20
CA GLU A 21 40.53 -7.30 -44.07
C GLU A 21 39.68 -6.85 -42.86
N ALA A 22 39.61 -5.55 -42.60
CA ALA A 22 38.72 -4.98 -41.59
C ALA A 22 37.23 -5.22 -41.91
N SER A 23 36.85 -5.06 -43.19
CA SER A 23 35.47 -5.27 -43.66
C SER A 23 35.07 -6.74 -43.60
N LEU A 24 35.97 -7.65 -44.01
CA LEU A 24 35.79 -9.09 -43.89
C LEU A 24 35.65 -9.53 -42.44
N THR A 25 36.48 -8.99 -41.54
CA THR A 25 36.41 -9.27 -40.10
C THR A 25 35.05 -8.87 -39.53
N SER A 26 34.54 -7.69 -39.88
CA SER A 26 33.20 -7.25 -39.45
C SER A 26 32.08 -8.16 -40.00
N ALA A 27 32.15 -8.53 -41.27
CA ALA A 27 31.17 -9.44 -41.88
C ALA A 27 31.19 -10.83 -41.21
N MET A 28 32.38 -11.37 -40.92
CA MET A 28 32.54 -12.63 -40.20
C MET A 28 32.01 -12.54 -38.77
N GLN A 29 32.18 -11.40 -38.09
CA GLN A 29 31.65 -11.15 -36.76
C GLN A 29 30.11 -11.09 -36.76
N GLN A 30 29.51 -10.43 -37.75
CA GLN A 30 28.06 -10.39 -37.92
C GLN A 30 27.49 -11.78 -38.25
N LEU A 31 28.17 -12.55 -39.11
CA LEU A 31 27.79 -13.93 -39.42
C LEU A 31 27.85 -14.83 -38.19
N SER A 32 28.92 -14.75 -37.40
CA SER A 32 29.12 -15.57 -36.20
C SER A 32 28.11 -15.24 -35.09
N THR A 33 27.73 -13.97 -34.94
CA THR A 33 26.77 -13.54 -33.91
C THR A 33 25.32 -13.57 -34.37
N GLY A 34 25.07 -13.66 -35.68
CA GLY A 34 23.75 -13.52 -36.28
C GLY A 34 23.12 -12.13 -36.10
N LYS A 35 23.89 -11.14 -35.61
CA LYS A 35 23.42 -9.80 -35.31
C LYS A 35 24.04 -8.81 -36.27
N ARG A 36 23.18 -8.01 -36.91
CA ARG A 36 23.60 -6.91 -37.79
C ARG A 36 24.30 -5.78 -37.02
N ILE A 37 23.89 -5.52 -35.77
CA ILE A 37 24.49 -4.52 -34.89
C ILE A 37 25.17 -5.25 -33.74
N ASN A 38 26.50 -5.23 -33.71
CA ASN A 38 27.28 -5.99 -32.73
C ASN A 38 27.98 -5.10 -31.70
N SER A 39 28.26 -3.84 -32.07
CA SER A 39 28.88 -2.85 -31.20
C SER A 39 28.15 -1.50 -31.27
N ALA A 40 28.26 -0.71 -30.20
CA ALA A 40 27.78 0.67 -30.17
C ALA A 40 28.50 1.57 -31.17
N LYS A 41 29.67 1.13 -31.66
CA LYS A 41 30.45 1.83 -32.70
C LYS A 41 29.78 1.75 -34.08
N ASP A 42 29.02 0.70 -34.36
CA ASP A 42 28.41 0.47 -35.68
C ASP A 42 27.07 1.20 -35.82
N ASP A 43 26.23 1.16 -34.77
CA ASP A 43 24.97 1.90 -34.68
C ASP A 43 24.54 2.06 -33.21
N ALA A 44 24.84 3.21 -32.62
CA ALA A 44 24.51 3.49 -31.22
C ALA A 44 23.00 3.56 -30.95
N VAL A 45 22.21 4.04 -31.92
CA VAL A 45 20.76 4.22 -31.75
C VAL A 45 20.03 2.88 -31.92
N GLY A 46 20.38 2.11 -32.96
CA GLY A 46 19.84 0.77 -33.18
C GLY A 46 20.21 -0.20 -32.05
N LEU A 47 21.42 -0.10 -31.49
CA LEU A 47 21.80 -0.86 -30.30
C LEU A 47 20.99 -0.42 -29.06
N ALA A 48 20.77 0.88 -28.87
CA ALA A 48 19.99 1.38 -27.73
C ALA A 48 18.51 0.94 -27.79
N ILE A 49 17.90 0.98 -28.97
CA ILE A 49 16.51 0.54 -29.17
C ILE A 49 16.39 -0.98 -28.99
N SER A 50 17.27 -1.77 -29.61
CA SER A 50 17.26 -3.24 -29.47
C SER A 50 17.52 -3.69 -28.03
N THR A 51 18.39 -2.99 -27.30
CA THR A 51 18.60 -3.22 -25.86
C THR A 51 17.34 -2.90 -25.07
N ARG A 52 16.69 -1.76 -25.32
CA ARG A 52 15.43 -1.39 -24.66
C ARG A 52 14.33 -2.42 -24.93
N MET A 53 14.17 -2.87 -26.17
CA MET A 53 13.21 -3.92 -26.53
C MET A 53 13.55 -5.25 -25.83
N THR A 54 14.84 -5.61 -25.74
CA THR A 54 15.26 -6.81 -24.99
C THR A 54 14.92 -6.70 -23.51
N GLN A 55 15.10 -5.52 -22.90
CA GLN A 55 14.68 -5.30 -21.51
C GLN A 55 13.17 -5.38 -21.34
N GLN A 56 12.40 -4.83 -22.28
CA GLN A 56 10.93 -4.95 -22.27
C GLN A 56 10.49 -6.41 -22.39
N ILE A 57 11.11 -7.20 -23.27
CA ILE A 57 10.83 -8.64 -23.39
C ILE A 57 11.11 -9.34 -22.06
N ARG A 58 12.27 -9.12 -21.45
CA ARG A 58 12.60 -9.73 -20.15
C ARG A 58 11.63 -9.31 -19.03
N ALA A 59 11.20 -8.05 -19.04
CA ALA A 59 10.20 -7.55 -18.10
C ALA A 59 8.84 -8.21 -18.32
N LEU A 60 8.42 -8.38 -19.59
CA LEU A 60 7.20 -9.09 -19.95
C LEU A 60 7.27 -10.58 -19.59
N ASP A 61 8.40 -11.25 -19.80
CA ASP A 61 8.59 -12.65 -19.39
C ASP A 61 8.41 -12.82 -17.87
N GLN A 62 8.90 -11.84 -17.09
CA GLN A 62 8.65 -11.83 -15.65
C GLN A 62 7.18 -11.53 -15.33
N ALA A 63 6.55 -10.60 -16.05
CA ALA A 63 5.13 -10.31 -15.87
C ALA A 63 4.24 -11.53 -16.17
N VAL A 64 4.59 -12.33 -17.18
CA VAL A 64 3.90 -13.60 -17.49
C VAL A 64 4.05 -14.60 -16.35
N ARG A 65 5.26 -14.75 -15.78
CA ARG A 65 5.47 -15.59 -14.59
C ARG A 65 4.63 -15.12 -13.40
N ASN A 66 4.63 -13.82 -13.11
CA ASN A 66 3.82 -13.24 -12.05
C ASN A 66 2.31 -13.43 -12.29
N ALA A 67 1.87 -13.38 -13.55
CA ALA A 67 0.48 -13.65 -13.91
C ALA A 67 0.10 -15.11 -13.68
N ASN A 68 1.01 -16.05 -13.97
CA ASN A 68 0.79 -17.47 -13.65
C ASN A 68 0.70 -17.71 -12.14
N ASP A 69 1.53 -17.05 -11.34
CA ASP A 69 1.43 -17.12 -9.87
C ASP A 69 0.08 -16.58 -9.37
N ALA A 70 -0.40 -15.47 -9.96
CA ALA A 70 -1.73 -14.93 -9.67
C ALA A 70 -2.86 -15.90 -10.07
N ILE A 71 -2.72 -16.60 -11.21
CA ILE A 71 -3.68 -17.65 -11.61
C ILE A 71 -3.70 -18.77 -10.57
N SER A 72 -2.53 -19.25 -10.13
CA SER A 72 -2.45 -20.29 -9.10
C SER A 72 -3.08 -19.84 -7.78
N MET A 73 -2.87 -18.58 -7.37
CA MET A 73 -3.53 -17.99 -6.20
C MET A 73 -5.06 -17.99 -6.36
N VAL A 74 -5.57 -17.56 -7.51
CA VAL A 74 -7.01 -17.55 -7.80
C VAL A 74 -7.59 -18.95 -7.79
N GLN A 75 -6.89 -19.96 -8.35
CA GLN A 75 -7.35 -21.35 -8.33
C GLN A 75 -7.45 -21.92 -6.90
N THR A 76 -6.46 -21.63 -6.03
CA THR A 76 -6.56 -21.99 -4.61
C THR A 76 -7.73 -21.30 -3.93
N THR A 77 -7.95 -20.02 -4.25
CA THR A 77 -9.11 -19.25 -3.76
C THR A 77 -10.42 -19.88 -4.21
N GLU A 78 -10.53 -20.21 -5.50
CA GLU A 78 -11.72 -20.80 -6.11
C GLU A 78 -12.08 -22.14 -5.47
N GLY A 79 -11.10 -23.04 -5.30
CA GLY A 79 -11.31 -24.32 -4.61
C GLY A 79 -11.83 -24.14 -3.18
N ALA A 80 -11.24 -23.22 -2.40
CA ALA A 80 -11.71 -22.95 -1.05
C ALA A 80 -13.12 -22.32 -1.02
N THR A 81 -13.44 -21.43 -1.97
CA THR A 81 -14.80 -20.86 -2.08
C THR A 81 -15.85 -21.87 -2.56
N GLN A 82 -15.44 -22.87 -3.32
CA GLN A 82 -16.30 -23.97 -3.74
C GLN A 82 -16.73 -24.81 -2.51
N GLU A 83 -15.79 -25.13 -1.61
CA GLU A 83 -16.10 -25.81 -0.35
C GLU A 83 -17.04 -24.98 0.54
N ILE A 84 -16.81 -23.67 0.64
CA ILE A 84 -17.71 -22.75 1.34
C ILE A 84 -19.12 -22.79 0.72
N THR A 85 -19.22 -22.80 -0.62
CA THR A 85 -20.50 -22.86 -1.32
C THR A 85 -21.26 -24.16 -1.04
N THR A 86 -20.57 -25.30 -1.06
CA THR A 86 -21.15 -26.61 -0.72
C THR A 86 -21.67 -26.63 0.72
N MET A 87 -20.91 -26.09 1.69
CA MET A 87 -21.37 -25.98 3.08
C MET A 87 -22.57 -25.05 3.23
N LEU A 88 -22.61 -23.91 2.51
CA LEU A 88 -23.75 -23.01 2.53
C LEU A 88 -25.01 -23.64 1.93
N GLN A 89 -24.86 -24.48 0.90
CA GLN A 89 -25.98 -25.27 0.36
C GLN A 89 -26.47 -26.28 1.41
N ARG A 90 -25.57 -26.98 2.10
CA ARG A 90 -25.93 -27.88 3.22
C ARG A 90 -26.63 -27.13 4.35
N MET A 91 -26.15 -25.96 4.74
CA MET A 91 -26.80 -25.09 5.73
C MET A 91 -28.22 -24.68 5.31
N ARG A 92 -28.45 -24.45 4.01
CA ARG A 92 -29.79 -24.19 3.47
C ARG A 92 -30.69 -25.41 3.58
N GLU A 93 -30.18 -26.61 3.27
CA GLU A 93 -30.94 -27.85 3.44
C GLU A 93 -31.36 -28.06 4.90
N LEU A 94 -30.44 -27.85 5.85
CA LEU A 94 -30.72 -27.94 7.28
C LEU A 94 -31.77 -26.92 7.72
N ALA A 95 -31.71 -25.68 7.21
CA ALA A 95 -32.70 -24.66 7.50
C ALA A 95 -34.10 -25.05 6.99
N ILE A 96 -34.21 -25.56 5.75
CA ILE A 96 -35.46 -26.05 5.19
C ILE A 96 -35.99 -27.25 5.99
N GLN A 97 -35.10 -28.16 6.38
CA GLN A 97 -35.46 -29.31 7.21
C GLN A 97 -35.98 -28.87 8.58
N ALA A 98 -35.34 -27.90 9.23
CA ALA A 98 -35.75 -27.35 10.52
C ALA A 98 -37.09 -26.60 10.47
N MET A 99 -37.48 -26.07 9.31
CA MET A 99 -38.79 -25.41 9.13
C MET A 99 -39.98 -26.37 9.11
N ASN A 100 -39.78 -27.68 8.96
CA ASN A 100 -40.88 -28.64 8.99
C ASN A 100 -41.45 -28.77 10.42
N ASP A 101 -42.74 -28.47 10.59
CA ASP A 101 -43.45 -28.52 11.88
C ASP A 101 -43.59 -29.93 12.48
N THR A 102 -43.28 -30.98 11.71
CA THR A 102 -43.28 -32.37 12.21
C THR A 102 -42.06 -32.68 13.08
N ASN A 103 -41.00 -31.85 13.04
CA ASN A 103 -39.79 -32.07 13.84
C ASN A 103 -39.97 -31.62 15.29
N ALA A 104 -39.64 -32.50 16.23
CA ALA A 104 -39.59 -32.20 17.65
C ALA A 104 -38.47 -31.21 18.00
N ASN A 105 -38.58 -30.53 19.14
CA ASN A 105 -37.57 -29.55 19.59
C ASN A 105 -36.16 -30.15 19.69
N ASP A 106 -36.03 -31.39 20.17
CA ASP A 106 -34.73 -32.06 20.27
C ASP A 106 -34.10 -32.27 18.88
N GLN A 107 -34.91 -32.62 17.88
CA GLN A 107 -34.46 -32.78 16.49
C GLN A 107 -34.02 -31.45 15.88
N ARG A 108 -34.76 -30.36 16.16
CA ARG A 108 -34.35 -29.00 15.77
C ARG A 108 -33.02 -28.59 16.42
N SER A 109 -32.78 -28.99 17.67
CA SER A 109 -31.51 -28.75 18.36
C SER A 109 -30.33 -29.48 17.70
N TYR A 110 -30.51 -30.71 17.22
CA TYR A 110 -29.44 -31.43 16.51
C TYR A 110 -29.13 -30.79 15.15
N LEU A 111 -30.15 -30.34 14.41
CA LEU A 111 -29.97 -29.62 13.15
C LEU A 111 -29.25 -28.28 13.34
N ASP A 112 -29.56 -27.55 14.42
CA ASP A 112 -28.85 -26.31 14.77
C ASP A 112 -27.40 -26.57 15.13
N LEU A 113 -27.09 -27.66 15.85
CA LEU A 113 -25.72 -28.03 16.16
C LEU A 113 -24.88 -28.31 14.90
N GLU A 114 -25.43 -29.03 13.91
CA GLU A 114 -24.78 -29.24 12.61
C GLU A 114 -24.58 -27.89 11.87
N PHE A 115 -25.60 -27.02 11.89
CA PHE A 115 -25.52 -25.69 11.28
C PHE A 115 -24.42 -24.82 11.91
N GLN A 116 -24.29 -24.85 13.25
CA GLN A 116 -23.24 -24.13 13.97
C GLN A 116 -21.85 -24.68 13.66
N GLN A 117 -21.69 -26.00 13.52
CA GLN A 117 -20.42 -26.62 13.11
C GLN A 117 -20.03 -26.19 11.69
N LEU A 118 -20.96 -26.22 10.73
CA LEU A 118 -20.72 -25.76 9.36
C LEU A 118 -20.31 -24.28 9.33
N LYS A 119 -20.97 -23.44 10.15
CA LYS A 119 -20.58 -22.03 10.29
C LYS A 119 -19.16 -21.86 10.80
N GLN A 120 -18.75 -22.63 11.83
CA GLN A 120 -17.38 -22.60 12.34
C GLN A 120 -16.38 -23.08 11.29
N GLN A 121 -16.72 -24.13 10.54
CA GLN A 121 -15.87 -24.66 9.48
C GLN A 121 -15.68 -23.63 8.34
N ILE A 122 -16.72 -22.88 7.95
CA ILE A 122 -16.59 -21.79 6.98
C ILE A 122 -15.60 -20.72 7.46
N VAL A 123 -15.68 -20.32 8.74
CA VAL A 123 -14.75 -19.35 9.33
C VAL A 123 -13.32 -19.92 9.33
N GLN A 124 -13.15 -21.20 9.65
CA GLN A 124 -11.85 -21.86 9.65
C GLN A 124 -11.25 -21.96 8.24
N ILE A 125 -12.04 -22.27 7.21
CA ILE A 125 -11.57 -22.25 5.82
C ILE A 125 -11.15 -20.83 5.43
N SER A 126 -11.94 -19.82 5.78
CA SER A 126 -11.59 -18.42 5.52
C SER A 126 -10.28 -17.99 6.21
N SER A 127 -10.02 -18.45 7.44
CA SER A 127 -8.78 -18.11 8.17
C SER A 127 -7.55 -18.92 7.75
N ASN A 128 -7.74 -20.18 7.37
CA ASN A 128 -6.62 -21.12 7.13
C ASN A 128 -6.25 -21.25 5.65
N THR A 129 -7.07 -20.73 4.73
CA THR A 129 -6.72 -20.76 3.31
C THR A 129 -5.64 -19.74 3.02
N GLU A 130 -4.45 -20.24 2.72
CA GLU A 130 -3.27 -19.45 2.44
C GLU A 130 -2.68 -19.81 1.08
N TRP A 131 -2.10 -18.82 0.42
CA TRP A 131 -1.25 -19.01 -0.74
C TRP A 131 0.13 -18.45 -0.43
N ASN A 132 1.15 -19.29 -0.48
CA ASN A 132 2.54 -18.90 -0.17
C ASN A 132 2.69 -18.21 1.21
N GLY A 133 1.96 -18.67 2.24
CA GLY A 133 1.96 -18.10 3.59
C GLY A 133 1.15 -16.81 3.76
N PHE A 134 0.43 -16.38 2.73
CA PHE A 134 -0.47 -15.23 2.80
C PHE A 134 -1.92 -15.70 2.88
N PRO A 135 -2.69 -15.26 3.90
CA PRO A 135 -4.12 -15.54 3.96
C PRO A 135 -4.86 -14.76 2.87
N ILE A 136 -5.73 -15.46 2.13
CA ILE A 136 -6.39 -14.92 0.93
C ILE A 136 -7.90 -14.64 1.13
N LEU A 137 -8.55 -15.29 2.11
CA LEU A 137 -10.01 -15.28 2.26
C LEU A 137 -10.54 -14.55 3.51
N ASN A 138 -9.66 -14.02 4.35
CA ASN A 138 -10.01 -13.39 5.64
C ASN A 138 -10.16 -11.85 5.56
N GLY A 139 -10.09 -11.27 4.35
CA GLY A 139 -10.14 -9.81 4.15
C GLY A 139 -8.85 -9.06 4.48
N THR A 140 -7.81 -9.74 5.00
CA THR A 140 -6.46 -9.17 5.15
C THR A 140 -5.59 -9.38 3.90
N ALA A 141 -6.17 -9.91 2.82
CA ALA A 141 -5.48 -10.04 1.54
C ALA A 141 -4.95 -8.68 1.09
N GLY A 142 -3.62 -8.54 1.02
CA GLY A 142 -2.93 -7.27 0.74
C GLY A 142 -2.26 -6.60 1.96
N GLN A 143 -2.48 -7.12 3.17
CA GLN A 143 -1.66 -6.76 4.34
C GLN A 143 -0.38 -7.59 4.36
N GLN A 144 0.72 -6.91 4.67
CA GLN A 144 2.08 -7.40 4.59
C GLN A 144 2.33 -8.54 5.59
N VAL A 145 2.56 -9.77 5.10
CA VAL A 145 3.06 -10.89 5.91
C VAL A 145 4.42 -11.34 5.35
N GLY A 146 5.47 -10.53 5.56
CA GLY A 146 6.83 -10.89 5.16
C GLY A 146 7.81 -9.70 5.11
N PRO A 147 9.14 -9.95 5.11
CA PRO A 147 10.16 -8.90 5.19
C PRO A 147 10.30 -8.01 3.94
N VAL A 148 9.68 -8.37 2.81
CA VAL A 148 9.80 -7.65 1.55
C VAL A 148 8.43 -7.18 1.05
N PRO A 149 8.16 -5.86 1.05
CA PRO A 149 6.89 -5.31 0.57
C PRO A 149 6.78 -5.40 -0.96
N VAL A 150 5.76 -6.12 -1.45
CA VAL A 150 5.17 -5.80 -2.75
C VAL A 150 4.26 -4.60 -2.52
N PHE A 151 4.76 -3.41 -2.83
CA PHE A 151 3.99 -2.18 -2.71
C PHE A 151 2.73 -2.25 -3.58
N LYS A 152 1.56 -2.36 -2.95
CA LYS A 152 0.35 -1.73 -3.47
C LYS A 152 0.22 -0.41 -2.73
N THR A 153 0.72 0.67 -3.32
CA THR A 153 0.31 2.03 -2.95
C THR A 153 -1.19 2.16 -3.27
N VAL A 154 -2.05 1.66 -2.38
CA VAL A 154 -3.42 2.16 -2.31
C VAL A 154 -3.34 3.53 -1.67
N ALA A 155 -3.50 4.56 -2.48
CA ALA A 155 -3.79 5.90 -1.98
C ALA A 155 -5.17 5.84 -1.31
N ASN A 156 -5.21 5.48 -0.03
CA ASN A 156 -6.32 5.88 0.81
C ASN A 156 -6.18 7.40 0.96
N GLY A 157 -6.88 8.14 0.10
CA GLY A 157 -7.06 9.58 0.25
C GLY A 157 -7.85 9.86 1.53
N GLN A 158 -7.18 9.80 2.68
CA GLN A 158 -7.66 10.46 3.88
C GLN A 158 -7.20 11.92 3.79
N LEU A 159 -7.94 12.70 3.00
CA LEU A 159 -7.94 14.15 3.18
C LEU A 159 -8.70 14.41 4.49
N SER A 160 -8.01 14.27 5.62
CA SER A 160 -8.47 14.75 6.91
C SER A 160 -8.23 16.26 6.92
N THR A 161 -9.25 17.03 6.53
CA THR A 161 -9.26 18.50 6.70
C THR A 161 -9.40 18.93 8.16
N ASP A 162 -9.65 17.98 9.06
CA ASP A 162 -9.76 18.21 10.48
C ASP A 162 -8.66 17.43 11.20
N LEU A 163 -7.52 18.07 11.47
CA LEU A 163 -6.61 17.62 12.52
C LEU A 163 -7.34 17.76 13.86
N THR A 164 -8.16 16.77 14.19
CA THR A 164 -8.75 16.64 15.52
C THR A 164 -7.66 16.08 16.42
N TYR A 165 -6.88 16.96 17.04
CA TYR A 165 -6.12 16.57 18.22
C TYR A 165 -7.13 16.28 19.32
N ALA A 166 -7.42 15.00 19.57
CA ALA A 166 -7.98 14.61 20.85
C ALA A 166 -6.91 14.96 21.91
N ALA A 167 -7.05 16.11 22.56
CA ALA A 167 -6.30 16.39 23.76
C ALA A 167 -6.64 15.27 24.75
N GLY A 168 -5.74 14.30 24.90
CA GLY A 168 -5.81 13.32 25.97
C GLY A 168 -6.04 14.09 27.26
N GLY A 169 -7.09 13.69 28.00
CA GLY A 169 -7.69 14.48 29.07
C GLY A 169 -6.66 15.28 29.85
N ILE A 170 -6.81 16.60 29.86
CA ILE A 170 -5.99 17.49 30.67
C ILE A 170 -6.26 17.11 32.13
N THR A 171 -5.37 16.33 32.71
CA THR A 171 -5.35 16.04 34.14
C THR A 171 -4.67 17.23 34.80
N THR A 172 -5.47 18.13 35.36
CA THR A 172 -4.97 19.22 36.19
C THR A 172 -4.45 18.59 37.49
N SER A 173 -3.13 18.47 37.60
CA SER A 173 -2.49 18.29 38.91
C SER A 173 -2.69 19.58 39.68
N ASN A 174 -3.40 19.50 40.80
CA ASN A 174 -3.85 20.57 41.70
C ASN A 174 -5.18 21.23 41.35
N ALA A 175 -6.24 20.80 42.05
CA ALA A 175 -7.34 21.66 42.41
C ALA A 175 -6.79 22.80 43.30
N GLY A 176 -6.68 24.03 42.76
CA GLY A 176 -6.23 25.17 43.55
C GLY A 176 -5.88 26.42 42.73
N THR A 177 -6.79 27.40 42.78
CA THR A 177 -6.63 28.85 42.54
C THR A 177 -6.17 29.33 41.15
N ILE A 178 -7.10 29.97 40.42
CA ILE A 178 -6.78 30.98 39.39
C ILE A 178 -6.94 32.34 40.05
N ALA A 179 -5.86 33.12 40.15
CA ALA A 179 -5.88 34.46 40.72
C ALA A 179 -5.93 35.52 39.61
N THR A 180 -7.09 36.12 39.39
CA THR A 180 -7.25 37.36 38.63
C THR A 180 -7.48 38.51 39.60
N GLY A 181 -6.44 39.30 39.91
CA GLY A 181 -6.53 40.70 40.36
C GLY A 181 -7.48 41.11 41.51
N GLY A 182 -8.01 40.17 42.28
CA GLY A 182 -8.95 40.40 43.38
C GLY A 182 -9.41 39.05 43.92
N THR A 183 -9.31 38.84 45.22
CA THR A 183 -9.61 37.54 45.86
C THR A 183 -11.10 37.25 45.81
N GLY A 184 -11.54 36.53 44.79
CA GLY A 184 -12.88 35.96 44.69
C GLY A 184 -12.80 34.48 44.32
N THR A 185 -13.27 33.60 45.20
CA THR A 185 -13.50 32.19 44.88
C THR A 185 -14.72 32.09 43.97
N LEU A 186 -14.60 31.38 42.84
CA LEU A 186 -15.77 31.07 42.02
C LEU A 186 -16.71 30.17 42.84
N ALA A 187 -17.90 30.68 43.17
CA ALA A 187 -18.84 30.01 44.08
C ALA A 187 -19.54 28.78 43.49
N LYS A 188 -19.36 28.51 42.19
CA LYS A 188 -20.08 27.45 41.45
C LYS A 188 -19.19 26.78 40.40
N SER A 189 -19.46 25.51 40.12
CA SER A 189 -18.84 24.76 39.01
C SER A 189 -19.26 25.33 37.67
N GLY A 190 -18.32 25.37 36.71
CA GLY A 190 -18.57 25.83 35.34
C GLY A 190 -17.69 25.07 34.36
N SER A 191 -18.04 25.15 33.07
CA SER A 191 -17.25 24.55 31.99
C SER A 191 -16.37 25.62 31.35
N LEU A 192 -15.09 25.30 31.15
CA LEU A 192 -14.14 26.16 30.45
C LEU A 192 -14.00 25.67 29.01
N ALA A 193 -14.50 26.45 28.06
CA ALA A 193 -14.29 26.20 26.64
C ALA A 193 -13.18 27.10 26.11
N MET A 194 -12.18 26.50 25.48
CA MET A 194 -11.04 27.21 24.92
C MET A 194 -11.06 27.07 23.40
N THR A 195 -11.04 28.20 22.69
CA THR A 195 -11.04 28.24 21.23
C THR A 195 -9.78 28.95 20.75
N VAL A 196 -9.03 28.26 19.89
CA VAL A 196 -7.85 28.82 19.22
C VAL A 196 -8.29 29.35 17.86
N ALA A 197 -8.07 30.64 17.60
CA ALA A 197 -8.36 31.21 16.29
C ALA A 197 -7.39 30.63 15.24
N ALA A 198 -7.88 30.42 14.02
CA ALA A 198 -7.15 29.73 12.94
C ALA A 198 -5.75 30.30 12.60
N THR A 199 -5.49 31.56 12.96
CA THR A 199 -4.19 32.24 12.82
C THR A 199 -3.21 32.02 13.98
N GLY A 200 -3.53 31.12 14.93
CA GLY A 200 -2.60 30.57 15.93
C GLY A 200 -2.04 31.57 16.95
N THR A 201 -2.49 32.82 16.93
CA THR A 201 -1.89 33.91 17.74
C THR A 201 -2.80 34.36 18.89
N ALA A 202 -4.11 34.15 18.77
CA ALA A 202 -5.11 34.53 19.78
C ALA A 202 -5.88 33.30 20.28
N VAL A 203 -6.03 33.22 21.61
CA VAL A 203 -6.85 32.22 22.32
C VAL A 203 -7.95 32.96 23.03
N ASN A 204 -9.19 32.55 22.84
CA ASN A 204 -10.28 33.00 23.69
C ASN A 204 -10.67 31.84 24.60
N ALA A 205 -10.76 32.11 25.89
CA ALA A 205 -11.30 31.17 26.87
C ALA A 205 -12.60 31.74 27.41
N THR A 206 -13.70 31.03 27.18
CA THR A 206 -15.01 31.40 27.71
C THR A 206 -15.35 30.48 28.86
N LEU A 207 -15.48 31.06 30.04
CA LEU A 207 -16.04 30.38 31.20
C LEU A 207 -17.54 30.59 31.20
N THR A 208 -18.29 29.50 31.05
CA THR A 208 -19.75 29.51 31.19
C THR A 208 -20.12 28.95 32.56
N MET A 209 -20.77 29.77 33.36
CA MET A 209 -21.30 29.36 34.66
C MET A 209 -22.65 28.65 34.49
N GLU A 210 -23.07 27.87 35.49
CA GLU A 210 -24.30 27.06 35.44
C GLU A 210 -25.60 27.89 35.27
N ASP A 211 -25.57 29.18 35.63
CA ASP A 211 -26.66 30.13 35.40
C ASP A 211 -26.68 30.73 33.99
N GLY A 212 -25.75 30.30 33.12
CA GLY A 212 -25.62 30.76 31.73
C GLY A 212 -24.81 32.04 31.56
N ASN A 213 -24.30 32.63 32.66
CA ASN A 213 -23.45 33.82 32.57
C ASN A 213 -22.07 33.46 32.02
N GLN A 214 -21.54 34.28 31.11
CA GLN A 214 -20.28 34.00 30.39
C GLN A 214 -19.24 35.08 30.65
N ILE A 215 -18.02 34.65 30.98
CA ILE A 215 -16.85 35.52 31.09
C ILE A 215 -15.84 35.06 30.04
N THR A 216 -15.47 35.95 29.13
CA THR A 216 -14.50 35.66 28.06
C THR A 216 -13.18 36.32 28.38
N PHE A 217 -12.13 35.51 28.48
CA PHE A 217 -10.76 35.97 28.65
C PHE A 217 -10.03 35.92 27.31
N ALA A 218 -9.32 36.98 26.98
CA ALA A 218 -8.43 37.02 25.82
C ALA A 218 -7.02 36.58 26.25
N GLY A 219 -6.50 35.57 25.56
CA GLY A 219 -5.16 35.03 25.77
C GLY A 219 -4.29 35.14 24.53
N SER A 220 -2.99 35.27 24.75
CA SER A 220 -1.98 35.21 23.69
C SER A 220 -1.08 33.99 23.88
N PHE A 221 -0.61 33.43 22.76
CA PHE A 221 0.38 32.37 22.76
C PHE A 221 1.78 32.97 22.73
N SER A 222 2.62 32.62 23.70
CA SER A 222 4.05 32.91 23.66
C SER A 222 4.86 31.76 24.26
N ASN A 223 5.89 31.32 23.55
CA ASN A 223 6.83 30.30 24.02
C ASN A 223 6.18 29.02 24.59
N LYS A 224 5.12 28.53 23.93
CA LYS A 224 4.28 27.37 24.31
C LYS A 224 3.48 27.52 25.62
N ILE A 225 3.38 28.72 26.17
CA ILE A 225 2.53 29.04 27.32
C ILE A 225 1.39 29.94 26.86
N ILE A 226 0.17 29.64 27.33
CA ILE A 226 -1.01 30.51 27.14
C ILE A 226 -1.17 31.36 28.39
N THR A 227 -1.15 32.67 28.22
CA THR A 227 -1.42 33.61 29.32
C THR A 227 -2.75 34.30 29.04
N PHE A 228 -3.68 34.21 29.99
CA PHE A 228 -4.98 34.87 29.92
C PHE A 228 -4.93 36.19 30.68
N THR A 229 -5.45 37.24 30.05
CA THR A 229 -5.68 38.54 30.66
C THR A 229 -7.17 38.81 30.57
N ASN A 230 -7.74 39.34 31.66
CA ASN A 230 -9.11 39.85 31.66
C ASN A 230 -9.12 41.24 31.02
#